data_AF-A0A0B2JVC7-F1
#
_entry.id   AF-A0A0B2JVC7-F1
#
_cell.length_a   1.000
_cell.length_b   1.000
_cell.length_c   1.000
_cell.angle_alpha   90.00
_cell.angle_beta   90.00
_cell.angle_gamma   90.00
#
_symmetry.space_group_name_H-M   'P 1'
#
loop_
_entity.id
_entity.type
_entity.pdbx_description
1 polymer ?
#
loop_
_entity_poly.entity_id
_entity_poly.type
_entity_poly.pdbx_seq_one_letter_code
_entity_poly.pdbx_strand_id
1 'polypeptide(L)'
;MNKKLIRHINLIGHEINQSIEDGYPESDREIYCKRLHTIKEPDEKDCMNCPYFGGLGQGTAHECVWEEPVDISSELYRVIQHKDRYKEMERVSEMIEAGVVDKEKIYPFEKLTPEEMAQLASEALKTPSKPMTDEEKAEDDAEHGYFEDD
;
A
#
# COMPACT_ATOMS: atom_id res chain seq x y z
N MET A 1 20.54 -17.89 -0.14
CA MET A 1 19.11 -17.89 -0.45
C MET A 1 18.90 -17.10 -1.73
N ASN A 2 18.15 -17.67 -2.68
CA ASN A 2 17.74 -16.91 -3.86
C ASN A 2 16.59 -15.99 -3.47
N LYS A 3 16.62 -14.75 -3.99
CA LYS A 3 15.50 -13.81 -3.85
C LYS A 3 14.76 -13.74 -5.18
N LYS A 4 13.44 -13.66 -5.13
CA LYS A 4 12.60 -13.40 -6.31
C LYS A 4 11.55 -12.37 -5.95
N LEU A 5 11.13 -11.59 -6.95
CA LEU A 5 9.95 -10.74 -6.83
C LEU A 5 8.71 -11.64 -6.78
N ILE A 6 7.97 -11.58 -5.68
CA ILE A 6 6.72 -12.31 -5.48
C ILE A 6 5.57 -11.30 -5.51
N ARG A 7 4.50 -11.64 -6.23
CA ARG A 7 3.25 -10.86 -6.26
C ARG A 7 2.30 -11.34 -5.16
N HIS A 8 2.05 -10.51 -4.17
CA HIS A 8 1.10 -10.72 -3.09
C HIS A 8 -0.24 -10.15 -3.49
N ILE A 9 -1.21 -11.02 -3.74
CA ILE A 9 -2.59 -10.68 -4.10
C ILE A 9 -3.38 -10.64 -2.79
N ASN A 10 -3.51 -9.45 -2.19
CA ASN A 10 -4.22 -9.27 -0.93
C ASN A 10 -5.71 -9.09 -1.21
N LEU A 11 -6.48 -10.16 -1.07
CA LEU A 11 -7.92 -10.10 -1.27
C LEU A 11 -8.57 -9.27 -0.15
N ILE A 12 -9.50 -8.42 -0.54
CA ILE A 12 -10.45 -7.77 0.37
C ILE A 12 -11.70 -8.65 0.52
N GLY A 13 -12.54 -8.36 1.51
CA GLY A 13 -13.68 -9.21 1.86
C GLY A 13 -14.73 -9.26 0.75
N HIS A 14 -15.02 -8.11 0.15
CA HIS A 14 -15.88 -7.96 -1.03
C HIS A 14 -15.19 -7.09 -2.09
N GLU A 15 -15.72 -7.10 -3.30
CA GLU A 15 -15.30 -6.15 -4.34
C GLU A 15 -15.49 -4.70 -3.83
N ILE A 16 -14.58 -3.80 -4.19
CA ILE A 16 -14.46 -2.46 -3.57
C ILE A 16 -15.75 -1.63 -3.68
N ASN A 17 -16.40 -1.62 -4.84
CA ASN A 17 -17.64 -0.87 -5.04
C ASN A 17 -18.76 -1.50 -4.24
N GLN A 18 -18.86 -2.84 -4.25
CA GLN A 18 -19.84 -3.55 -3.41
C GLN A 18 -19.63 -3.25 -1.92
N SER A 19 -18.37 -3.27 -1.44
CA SER A 19 -18.03 -3.01 -0.03
C SER A 19 -18.54 -1.62 0.40
N ILE A 20 -18.42 -0.63 -0.47
CA ILE A 20 -18.87 0.75 -0.22
C ILE A 20 -20.39 0.88 -0.34
N GLU A 21 -20.98 0.39 -1.43
CA GLU A 21 -22.41 0.53 -1.74
C GLU A 21 -23.30 -0.17 -0.71
N ASP A 22 -22.92 -1.38 -0.29
CA ASP A 22 -23.66 -2.18 0.70
C ASP A 22 -23.35 -1.76 2.15
N GLY A 23 -22.42 -0.82 2.36
CA GLY A 23 -22.07 -0.29 3.68
C GLY A 23 -21.32 -1.28 4.58
N TYR A 24 -20.44 -2.10 4.01
CA TYR A 24 -19.56 -2.98 4.78
C TYR A 24 -18.56 -2.18 5.63
N PRO A 25 -18.14 -2.72 6.80
CA PRO A 25 -17.19 -2.03 7.66
C PRO A 25 -15.84 -1.84 6.95
N GLU A 26 -15.07 -0.82 7.34
CA GLU A 26 -13.69 -0.58 6.84
C GLU A 26 -12.80 -1.82 6.93
N SER A 27 -13.01 -2.64 7.97
CA SER A 27 -12.30 -3.89 8.16
C SER A 27 -12.46 -4.89 7.01
N ASP A 28 -13.49 -4.75 6.17
CA ASP A 28 -13.71 -5.55 4.96
C ASP A 28 -12.70 -5.23 3.85
N ARG A 29 -12.17 -4.00 3.86
CA ARG A 29 -11.23 -3.49 2.85
C ARG A 29 -9.77 -3.48 3.33
N GLU A 30 -9.55 -3.90 4.58
CA GLU A 30 -8.22 -4.00 5.16
C GLU A 30 -7.37 -5.09 4.52
N ILE A 31 -6.10 -4.77 4.31
CA ILE A 31 -5.05 -5.71 3.91
C ILE A 31 -3.80 -5.54 4.77
N TYR A 32 -2.86 -6.47 4.62
CA TYR A 32 -1.51 -6.28 5.13
C TYR A 32 -0.73 -5.30 4.24
N CYS A 33 -0.31 -4.17 4.81
CA CYS A 33 0.52 -3.18 4.13
C CYS A 33 2.01 -3.46 4.37
N LYS A 34 2.73 -3.94 3.35
CA LYS A 34 4.18 -4.20 3.46
C LYS A 34 5.02 -2.95 3.74
N ARG A 35 4.61 -1.77 3.26
CA ARG A 35 5.34 -0.50 3.47
C ARG A 35 5.26 0.01 4.91
N LEU A 36 4.17 -0.27 5.60
CA LEU A 36 3.96 0.24 6.97
C LEU A 36 4.00 -0.90 8.00
N HIS A 37 4.00 -2.14 7.51
CA HIS A 37 3.89 -3.37 8.27
C HIS A 37 2.80 -3.26 9.34
N THR A 38 1.59 -2.98 8.85
CA THR A 38 0.36 -2.89 9.63
C THR A 38 -0.80 -3.44 8.79
N ILE A 39 -1.89 -3.80 9.45
CA ILE A 39 -3.18 -3.95 8.79
C ILE A 39 -3.80 -2.55 8.64
N LYS A 40 -4.23 -2.20 7.43
CA LYS A 40 -4.98 -0.96 7.16
C LYS A 40 -5.81 -1.09 5.90
N GLU A 41 -6.84 -0.25 5.78
CA GLU A 41 -7.46 0.06 4.50
C GLU A 41 -6.45 0.79 3.60
N PRO A 42 -6.20 0.31 2.37
CA PRO A 42 -5.37 1.01 1.40
C PRO A 42 -5.95 2.38 1.04
N ASP A 43 -5.09 3.38 0.97
CA ASP A 43 -5.43 4.66 0.36
C ASP A 43 -4.84 4.68 -1.05
N GLU A 44 -5.66 5.00 -2.05
CA GLU A 44 -5.26 4.91 -3.46
C GLU A 44 -4.07 5.84 -3.77
N LYS A 45 -4.09 7.08 -3.26
CA LYS A 45 -3.04 8.07 -3.47
C LYS A 45 -1.71 7.61 -2.85
N ASP A 46 -1.76 7.04 -1.65
CA ASP A 46 -0.64 6.40 -0.97
C ASP A 46 -0.09 5.20 -1.76
N CYS A 47 -0.98 4.35 -2.26
CA CYS A 47 -0.62 3.12 -2.95
C CYS A 47 -0.01 3.38 -4.32
N MET A 48 -0.53 4.34 -5.09
CA MET A 48 0.04 4.72 -6.40
C MET A 48 1.48 5.23 -6.30
N ASN A 49 1.86 5.77 -5.14
CA ASN A 49 3.23 6.22 -4.86
C ASN A 49 4.08 5.19 -4.09
N CYS A 50 3.52 4.01 -3.79
CA CYS A 50 4.20 2.98 -3.02
C CYS A 50 5.13 2.16 -3.92
N PRO A 51 6.42 1.96 -3.54
CA PRO A 51 7.37 1.17 -4.34
C PRO A 51 7.02 -0.31 -4.45
N TYR A 52 6.09 -0.78 -3.62
CA TYR A 52 5.61 -2.15 -3.61
C TYR A 52 4.31 -2.33 -4.39
N PHE A 53 3.69 -1.28 -4.90
CA PHE A 53 2.38 -1.39 -5.55
C PHE A 53 2.49 -2.13 -6.89
N GLY A 54 1.60 -3.11 -7.08
CA GLY A 54 1.57 -3.98 -8.25
C GLY A 54 0.26 -3.95 -9.05
N GLY A 55 -0.80 -3.33 -8.52
CA GLY A 55 -2.13 -3.22 -9.14
C GLY A 55 -3.30 -3.38 -8.16
N LEU A 56 -4.53 -3.24 -8.65
CA LEU A 56 -5.78 -3.26 -7.87
C LEU A 56 -6.65 -4.52 -8.09
N GLY A 57 -6.13 -5.59 -8.69
CA GLY A 57 -6.84 -6.88 -8.78
C GLY A 57 -8.31 -6.79 -9.23
N GLN A 58 -8.61 -5.87 -10.17
CA GLN A 58 -9.96 -5.60 -10.66
C GLN A 58 -10.98 -5.29 -9.55
N GLY A 59 -10.58 -4.54 -8.52
CA GLY A 59 -11.44 -4.14 -7.41
C GLY A 59 -11.62 -5.20 -6.33
N THR A 60 -11.04 -6.40 -6.49
CA THR A 60 -11.18 -7.50 -5.50
C THR A 60 -9.93 -7.71 -4.65
N ALA A 61 -8.81 -7.05 -5.00
CA ALA A 61 -7.55 -7.25 -4.31
C ALA A 61 -6.66 -6.01 -4.38
N HIS A 62 -5.73 -5.90 -3.44
CA HIS A 62 -4.58 -5.01 -3.57
C HIS A 62 -3.33 -5.84 -3.82
N GLU A 63 -2.73 -5.65 -4.99
CA GLU A 63 -1.55 -6.38 -5.40
C GLU A 63 -0.30 -5.62 -4.99
N CYS A 64 0.59 -6.31 -4.30
CA CYS A 64 1.89 -5.78 -3.90
C CYS A 64 3.01 -6.71 -4.39
N VAL A 65 4.15 -6.16 -4.80
CA VAL A 65 5.28 -6.93 -5.31
C VAL A 65 6.54 -6.57 -4.53
N TRP A 66 7.22 -7.56 -3.96
CA TRP A 66 8.51 -7.36 -3.31
C TRP A 66 9.40 -8.60 -3.36
N GLU A 67 10.69 -8.40 -3.09
CA GLU A 67 11.66 -9.49 -3.06
C GLU A 67 11.50 -10.34 -1.80
N GLU A 68 11.28 -11.65 -1.97
CA GLU A 68 11.26 -12.62 -0.88
C GLU A 68 12.32 -13.70 -1.07
N PRO A 69 12.85 -14.25 0.05
CA PRO A 69 13.62 -15.49 0.02
C PRO A 69 12.71 -16.64 -0.43
N VAL A 70 13.07 -17.31 -1.52
CA VAL A 70 12.28 -18.44 -2.02
C VAL A 70 13.16 -19.58 -2.51
N ASP A 71 12.58 -20.77 -2.53
CA ASP A 71 13.18 -21.93 -3.17
C ASP A 71 13.04 -21.82 -4.70
N ILE A 72 13.87 -22.58 -5.42
CA ILE A 72 13.96 -22.49 -6.89
C ILE A 72 12.60 -22.80 -7.54
N SER A 73 11.78 -23.68 -6.94
CA SER A 73 10.46 -24.10 -7.42
C SER A 73 9.29 -23.27 -6.91
N SER A 74 9.51 -22.23 -6.10
CA SER A 74 8.40 -21.45 -5.55
C SER A 74 7.66 -20.66 -6.63
N GLU A 75 6.33 -20.60 -6.49
CA GLU A 75 5.45 -19.77 -7.30
C GLU A 75 5.83 -18.29 -7.18
N LEU A 76 5.61 -17.53 -8.25
CA LEU A 76 5.91 -16.08 -8.30
C LEU A 76 4.76 -15.21 -7.78
N TYR A 77 3.75 -15.82 -7.18
CA TYR A 77 2.63 -15.12 -6.57
C TYR A 77 2.18 -15.83 -5.29
N ARG A 78 1.51 -15.08 -4.43
CA ARG A 78 0.89 -15.54 -3.19
C ARG A 78 -0.48 -14.90 -3.09
N VAL A 79 -1.53 -15.71 -2.97
CA VAL A 79 -2.88 -15.22 -2.69
C VAL A 79 -3.05 -15.16 -1.17
N ILE A 80 -3.36 -13.98 -0.64
CA ILE A 80 -3.66 -13.77 0.77
C ILE A 80 -5.16 -13.53 0.86
N GLN A 81 -5.87 -14.48 1.46
CA GLN A 81 -7.29 -14.34 1.72
C GLN A 81 -7.51 -13.23 2.74
N HIS A 82 -8.61 -12.48 2.62
CA HIS A 82 -8.93 -11.37 3.52
C HIS A 82 -8.86 -11.76 5.02
N LYS A 83 -9.36 -12.95 5.36
CA LYS A 83 -9.32 -13.52 6.72
C LYS A 83 -7.91 -13.84 7.24
N ASP A 84 -6.93 -13.95 6.35
CA ASP A 84 -5.55 -14.34 6.64
C ASP A 84 -4.59 -13.14 6.64
N ARG A 85 -5.10 -11.89 6.51
CA ARG A 85 -4.28 -10.68 6.50
C ARG A 85 -3.35 -10.54 7.72
N TYR A 86 -3.82 -10.90 8.91
CA TYR A 86 -3.02 -10.91 10.13
C TYR A 86 -1.94 -12.01 10.11
N LYS A 87 -2.24 -13.18 9.51
CA LYS A 87 -1.24 -14.26 9.37
C LYS A 87 -0.14 -13.87 8.40
N GLU A 88 -0.48 -13.10 7.36
CA GLU A 88 0.54 -12.57 6.46
C GLU A 88 1.44 -11.55 7.17
N MET A 89 0.86 -10.67 8.00
CA MET A 89 1.64 -9.76 8.84
C MET A 89 2.59 -10.52 9.78
N GLU A 90 2.10 -11.55 10.46
CA GLU A 90 2.88 -12.43 11.34
C GLU A 90 4.02 -13.12 10.57
N ARG A 91 3.72 -13.75 9.42
CA ARG A 91 4.73 -14.37 8.55
C ARG A 91 5.84 -13.40 8.17
N VAL A 92 5.48 -12.17 7.78
CA VAL A 92 6.47 -11.16 7.44
C VAL A 92 7.25 -10.70 8.66
N SER A 93 6.63 -10.67 9.85
CA SER A 93 7.33 -10.38 11.11
C SER A 93 8.40 -11.42 11.41
N GLU A 94 8.08 -12.70 11.29
CA GLU A 94 9.03 -13.81 11.48
C GLU A 94 10.22 -13.71 10.51
N MET A 95 9.97 -13.33 9.24
CA MET A 95 11.03 -13.13 8.25
C MET A 95 11.93 -11.94 8.56
N ILE A 96 11.38 -10.87 9.16
CA ILE A 96 12.13 -9.71 9.62
C ILE A 96 13.00 -10.10 10.81
N GLU A 97 12.44 -10.79 11.80
CA GLU A 97 13.16 -11.26 12.99
C GLU A 97 14.28 -12.24 12.65
N ALA A 98 14.05 -13.11 11.66
CA ALA A 98 15.07 -14.01 11.13
C ALA A 98 16.12 -13.30 10.24
N GLY A 99 15.98 -11.99 10.00
CA GLY A 99 16.91 -11.18 9.20
C GLY A 99 16.92 -11.52 7.71
N VAL A 100 15.88 -12.20 7.22
CA VAL A 100 15.79 -12.65 5.82
C VAL A 100 15.15 -11.59 4.92
N VAL A 101 14.23 -10.82 5.50
CA VAL A 101 13.69 -9.59 4.90
C VAL A 101 14.25 -8.39 5.65
N ASP A 102 14.76 -7.43 4.89
CA ASP A 102 15.39 -6.24 5.43
C ASP A 102 14.35 -5.28 6.02
N LYS A 103 14.39 -5.10 7.35
CA LYS A 103 13.51 -4.18 8.09
C LYS A 103 13.64 -2.73 7.60
N GLU A 104 14.82 -2.31 7.12
CA GLU A 104 15.09 -0.93 6.72
C GLU A 104 14.34 -0.53 5.46
N LYS A 105 14.02 -1.51 4.59
CA LYS A 105 13.16 -1.29 3.42
C LYS A 105 11.67 -1.24 3.77
N ILE A 106 11.31 -1.71 4.96
CA ILE A 106 9.93 -1.73 5.49
C ILE A 106 9.66 -0.46 6.27
N TYR A 107 10.60 -0.04 7.11
CA TYR A 107 10.45 1.10 7.99
C TYR A 107 11.58 2.12 7.77
N PRO A 108 11.52 2.94 6.71
CA PRO A 108 12.53 3.97 6.50
C PRO A 108 12.50 5.06 7.58
N PHE A 109 11.38 5.19 8.32
CA PHE A 109 11.19 6.27 9.31
C PHE A 109 11.47 5.90 10.76
N GLU A 110 11.59 4.62 11.12
CA GLU A 110 11.81 4.21 12.54
C GLU A 110 13.19 4.58 13.10
N LYS A 111 14.17 4.89 12.23
CA LYS A 111 15.50 5.35 12.64
C LYS A 111 15.69 6.86 12.54
N LEU A 112 14.74 7.57 11.95
CA LEU A 112 14.84 9.02 11.84
C LEU A 112 14.50 9.63 13.19
N THR A 113 15.45 10.38 13.72
CA THR A 113 15.20 11.27 14.85
C THR A 113 14.10 12.27 14.48
N PRO A 114 13.39 12.83 15.47
CA PRO A 114 12.45 13.93 15.22
C PRO A 114 13.09 15.08 14.42
N GLU A 115 14.39 15.36 14.64
CA GLU A 115 15.12 16.35 13.83
C GLU A 115 15.26 15.94 12.36
N GLU A 116 15.66 14.70 12.07
CA GLU A 116 15.82 14.22 10.69
C GLU A 116 14.47 14.16 9.94
N MET A 117 13.39 13.77 10.63
CA MET A 117 12.03 13.84 10.08
C MET A 117 11.62 15.27 9.75
N ALA A 118 11.88 16.22 10.66
CA ALA A 118 11.60 17.63 10.44
C ALA A 118 12.44 18.21 9.29
N GLN A 119 13.67 17.73 9.12
CA GLN A 119 14.57 18.15 8.05
C GLN A 119 14.06 17.67 6.68
N LEU A 120 13.68 16.40 6.56
CA LEU A 120 13.08 15.84 5.35
C LEU A 120 11.75 16.53 4.99
N ALA A 121 10.90 16.79 5.98
CA ALA A 121 9.66 17.54 5.77
C ALA A 121 9.94 18.98 5.30
N SER A 122 10.92 19.65 5.90
CA SER A 122 11.34 20.99 5.48
C SER A 122 11.93 21.00 4.07
N GLU A 123 12.70 19.99 3.70
CA GLU A 123 13.24 19.84 2.34
C GLU A 123 12.14 19.57 1.31
N ALA A 124 11.18 18.71 1.63
CA ALA A 124 10.01 18.47 0.78
C ALA A 124 9.17 19.75 0.56
N LEU A 125 9.10 20.63 1.56
CA LEU A 125 8.44 21.94 1.45
C LEU A 125 9.28 22.99 0.69
N LYS A 126 10.60 22.78 0.54
CA LYS A 126 11.49 23.67 -0.25
C LYS A 126 11.50 23.32 -1.73
N THR A 127 11.13 22.10 -2.11
CA THR A 127 10.82 21.79 -3.50
C THR A 127 9.66 22.66 -3.94
N PRO A 128 9.81 23.52 -4.96
CA PRO A 128 8.70 24.32 -5.44
C PRO A 128 7.62 23.33 -5.90
N SER A 129 6.44 23.40 -5.28
CA SER A 129 5.26 22.74 -5.83
C SER A 129 5.19 23.16 -7.29
N LYS A 130 5.23 22.21 -8.22
CA LYS A 130 4.90 22.56 -9.61
C LYS A 130 3.53 23.23 -9.54
N PRO A 131 3.38 24.44 -10.10
CA PRO A 131 2.05 25.02 -10.19
C PRO A 131 1.20 24.02 -10.95
N MET A 132 0.05 23.69 -10.37
CA MET A 132 -0.93 22.82 -10.99
C MET A 132 -1.21 23.33 -12.39
N THR A 133 -1.04 22.46 -13.38
CA THR A 133 -1.29 22.82 -14.78
C THR A 133 -2.78 23.10 -14.98
N ASP A 134 -3.10 23.86 -16.03
CA ASP A 134 -4.50 24.17 -16.33
C ASP A 134 -5.32 22.89 -16.65
N GLU A 135 -4.66 21.82 -17.12
CA GLU A 135 -5.27 20.49 -17.29
C GLU A 135 -5.55 19.81 -15.94
N GLU A 136 -4.57 19.78 -15.02
CA GLU A 136 -4.77 19.21 -13.67
C GLU A 136 -5.85 19.97 -12.87
N LYS A 137 -6.00 21.28 -13.09
CA LYS A 137 -7.13 22.07 -12.53
C LYS A 137 -8.47 21.67 -13.09
N ALA A 138 -8.56 21.45 -14.39
CA ALA A 138 -9.82 21.07 -15.01
C ALA A 138 -10.27 19.67 -14.58
N GLU A 139 -9.33 18.77 -14.31
CA GLU A 139 -9.60 17.43 -13.79
C GLU A 139 -10.07 17.45 -12.31
N ASP A 140 -9.43 18.24 -11.44
CA ASP A 140 -9.83 18.41 -10.02
C ASP A 140 -11.22 19.09 -9.89
N ASP A 141 -11.48 20.13 -10.69
CA ASP A 141 -12.77 20.83 -10.74
C ASP A 141 -13.90 19.94 -11.31
N ALA A 142 -13.57 19.03 -12.24
CA ALA A 142 -14.55 18.09 -12.80
C ALA A 142 -14.91 16.96 -11.82
N GLU A 143 -14.00 16.60 -10.90
CA GLU A 143 -14.24 15.55 -9.90
C GLU A 143 -15.08 16.03 -8.71
N HIS A 144 -15.16 17.35 -8.47
CA HIS A 144 -15.97 17.96 -7.40
C HIS A 144 -17.29 18.59 -7.88
N GLY A 145 -17.66 18.36 -9.14
CA GLY A 145 -18.84 18.94 -9.78
C GLY A 145 -20.17 18.26 -9.44
N TYR A 146 -20.53 18.10 -8.16
CA TYR A 146 -21.91 17.82 -7.73
C TYR A 146 -22.21 18.41 -6.35
N PHE A 147 -22.27 19.74 -6.25
CA PHE A 147 -23.14 20.41 -5.28
C PHE A 147 -23.56 21.77 -5.85
N GLU A 148 -24.68 21.77 -6.59
CA GLU A 148 -25.63 22.86 -6.50
C GLU A 148 -26.99 22.24 -6.20
N ASP A 149 -27.43 22.42 -4.96
CA ASP A 149 -28.82 22.37 -4.54
C ASP A 149 -29.60 23.48 -5.29
N ASP A 150 -30.60 23.08 -6.07
CA ASP A 150 -31.96 23.65 -6.22
C ASP A 150 -32.63 23.30 -7.57
#